data_AF-L8HII9-F1
#
_entry.id   AF-L8HII9-F1
#
_cell.length_a   1.000
_cell.length_b   1.000
_cell.length_c   1.000
_cell.angle_alpha   90.00
_cell.angle_beta   90.00
_cell.angle_gamma   90.00
#
_symmetry.space_group_name_H-M   'P 1'
#
loop_
_entity.id
_entity.type
_entity.pdbx_description
1 polymer ?
#
loop_
_entity_poly.entity_id
_entity_poly.type
_entity_poly.pdbx_seq_one_letter_code
_entity_poly.pdbx_strand_id
1 'polypeptide(L)'
;MAAMTAAGSDVEVAAAAVGLMSSVKGRRVSCATRGVVLEFDNDADADAAAGHHRPRLIESAVPVLLLLARYTDLYLITECDDDSTEEAVRSLLAARGLLAAGLNPHKALFCSTPLGRVHMARQLESHMHIDGNAAVAEGLHRHVARLGVVVAGAPPERQGGAEGVLWAATLSEMFGSRE
;
A
#
# COMPACT_ATOMS: atom_id res chain seq x y z
N MET A 1 -0.74 -25.25 31.99
CA MET A 1 0.50 -24.95 31.26
C MET A 1 0.12 -24.36 29.91
N ALA A 2 0.88 -23.36 29.46
CA ALA A 2 0.83 -22.67 28.16
C ALA A 2 -0.24 -21.56 28.01
N ALA A 3 0.15 -20.33 28.35
CA ALA A 3 -0.19 -19.10 27.62
C ALA A 3 0.72 -17.97 28.13
N MET A 4 1.98 -17.98 27.71
CA MET A 4 2.95 -16.93 28.05
C MET A 4 3.94 -16.75 26.89
N THR A 5 3.46 -16.21 25.75
CA THR A 5 4.31 -15.89 24.57
C THR A 5 3.80 -14.72 23.72
N ALA A 6 3.00 -13.78 24.24
CA ALA A 6 2.53 -12.63 23.45
C ALA A 6 3.40 -11.35 23.58
N ALA A 7 4.21 -11.22 24.64
CA ALA A 7 4.93 -9.97 24.91
C ALA A 7 6.25 -9.80 24.12
N GLY A 8 6.78 -10.86 23.52
CA GLY A 8 8.03 -10.82 22.74
C GLY A 8 7.86 -10.27 21.32
N SER A 9 6.68 -10.46 20.71
CA SER A 9 6.42 -10.05 19.33
C SER A 9 6.18 -8.55 19.18
N ASP A 10 5.59 -7.89 20.17
CA ASP A 10 5.20 -6.48 20.03
C ASP A 10 6.41 -5.53 20.00
N VAL A 11 7.48 -5.86 20.74
CA VAL A 11 8.72 -5.05 20.76
C VAL A 11 9.55 -5.24 19.49
N GLU A 12 9.66 -6.47 18.98
CA GLU A 12 10.34 -6.74 17.70
C GLU A 12 9.58 -6.14 16.51
N VAL A 13 8.25 -6.17 16.52
CA VAL A 13 7.41 -5.59 15.45
C VAL A 13 7.49 -4.07 15.45
N ALA A 14 7.46 -3.41 16.62
CA ALA A 14 7.65 -1.95 16.72
C ALA A 14 9.09 -1.50 16.39
N ALA A 15 10.11 -2.33 16.65
CA ALA A 15 11.48 -2.05 16.21
C ALA A 15 11.63 -2.26 14.69
N ALA A 16 10.98 -3.29 14.12
CA ALA A 16 10.95 -3.55 12.69
C ALA A 16 10.23 -2.43 11.90
N ALA A 17 9.17 -1.83 12.48
CA ALA A 17 8.51 -0.63 11.98
C ALA A 17 9.47 0.55 11.77
N VAL A 18 10.20 0.88 12.83
CA VAL A 18 11.20 1.95 12.84
C VAL A 18 12.34 1.62 11.88
N GLY A 19 12.76 0.36 11.84
CA GLY A 19 13.74 -0.16 10.89
C GLY A 19 13.29 0.02 9.44
N LEU A 20 12.08 -0.39 9.09
CA LEU A 20 11.55 -0.27 7.74
C LEU A 20 11.40 1.20 7.34
N MET A 21 10.81 2.04 8.18
CA MET A 21 10.67 3.47 7.93
C MET A 21 12.03 4.16 7.76
N SER A 22 13.03 3.80 8.59
CA SER A 22 14.39 4.35 8.46
C SER A 22 15.06 3.96 7.13
N SER A 23 14.79 2.75 6.64
CA SER A 23 15.36 2.24 5.39
C SER A 23 14.77 2.89 4.13
N VAL A 24 13.52 3.37 4.19
CA VAL A 24 12.84 4.03 3.06
C VAL A 24 12.88 5.55 3.14
N LYS A 25 13.37 6.12 4.25
CA LYS A 25 13.45 7.57 4.43
C LYS A 25 14.26 8.25 3.33
N GLY A 26 13.68 9.26 2.70
CA GLY A 26 14.26 10.01 1.58
C GLY A 26 14.39 9.20 0.30
N ARG A 27 13.87 7.97 0.25
CA ARG A 27 13.85 7.12 -0.94
C ARG A 27 12.51 7.25 -1.64
N ARG A 28 12.50 6.85 -2.90
CA ARG A 28 11.28 6.72 -3.69
C ARG A 28 10.53 5.45 -3.31
N VAL A 29 9.27 5.58 -2.95
CA VAL A 29 8.38 4.48 -2.59
C VAL A 29 7.16 4.54 -3.49
N SER A 30 6.78 3.42 -4.07
CA SER A 30 5.52 3.29 -4.80
C SER A 30 4.57 2.36 -4.04
N CYS A 31 3.29 2.68 -4.05
CA CYS A 31 2.26 1.89 -3.36
C CYS A 31 1.05 1.74 -4.28
N ALA A 32 0.64 0.50 -4.54
CA ALA A 32 -0.68 0.22 -5.09
C ALA A 32 -1.74 0.66 -4.08
N THR A 33 -2.82 1.25 -4.55
CA THR A 33 -3.85 1.74 -3.62
C THR A 33 -4.90 0.69 -3.29
N ARG A 34 -5.41 -0.02 -4.31
CA ARG A 34 -6.45 -1.04 -4.17
C ARG A 34 -5.99 -2.21 -3.29
N GLY A 35 -6.75 -2.51 -2.24
CA GLY A 35 -6.48 -3.58 -1.28
C GLY A 35 -5.35 -3.29 -0.28
N VAL A 36 -4.68 -2.14 -0.37
CA VAL A 36 -3.58 -1.75 0.53
C VAL A 36 -3.93 -0.51 1.35
N VAL A 37 -4.42 0.54 0.67
CA VAL A 37 -4.90 1.78 1.32
C VAL A 37 -6.36 2.07 1.00
N LEU A 38 -6.87 1.57 -0.13
CA LEU A 38 -8.24 1.78 -0.58
C LEU A 38 -8.96 0.45 -0.76
N GLU A 39 -10.15 0.37 -0.20
CA GLU A 39 -11.17 -0.60 -0.59
C GLU A 39 -12.12 0.06 -1.59
N PHE A 40 -12.64 -0.73 -2.52
CA PHE A 40 -13.64 -0.28 -3.47
C PHE A 40 -14.87 -1.15 -3.24
N ASP A 41 -16.03 -0.51 -3.17
CA ASP A 41 -17.30 -1.23 -3.08
C ASP A 41 -17.39 -2.20 -4.28
N ASN A 42 -17.75 -3.47 -4.01
CA ASN A 42 -17.89 -4.49 -5.04
C ASN A 42 -18.99 -4.09 -6.03
N ASP A 43 -18.97 -4.66 -7.24
CA ASP A 43 -20.02 -4.49 -8.27
C ASP A 43 -21.45 -4.74 -7.77
N ALA A 44 -21.61 -5.47 -6.65
CA ALA A 44 -22.90 -5.78 -6.04
C ALA A 44 -23.50 -4.63 -5.21
N ASP A 45 -22.67 -3.76 -4.62
CA ASP A 45 -23.06 -2.63 -3.77
C ASP A 45 -22.81 -1.27 -4.45
N ALA A 46 -22.21 -1.29 -5.66
CA ALA A 46 -22.19 -0.13 -6.52
C ALA A 46 -23.63 0.34 -6.73
N ASP A 47 -23.89 1.60 -6.42
CA ASP A 47 -25.19 2.23 -6.66
C ASP A 47 -25.54 1.99 -8.15
N ALA A 48 -26.45 1.06 -8.41
CA ALA A 48 -26.71 0.51 -9.74
C ALA A 48 -27.18 1.57 -10.75
N ALA A 49 -27.44 2.79 -10.26
CA ALA A 49 -27.78 3.96 -11.05
C ALA A 49 -26.57 4.68 -11.67
N ALA A 50 -25.34 4.46 -11.20
CA ALA A 50 -24.16 5.21 -11.64
C ALA A 50 -22.97 4.36 -12.13
N GLY A 51 -22.86 3.08 -11.74
CA GLY A 51 -21.81 2.19 -12.25
C GLY A 51 -20.37 2.58 -11.86
N HIS A 52 -20.20 3.46 -10.87
CA HIS A 52 -18.90 3.96 -10.42
C HIS A 52 -18.47 3.23 -9.13
N HIS A 53 -17.22 2.80 -9.08
CA HIS A 53 -16.64 2.21 -7.87
C HIS A 53 -16.30 3.30 -6.86
N ARG A 54 -16.90 3.24 -5.66
CA ARG A 54 -16.64 4.25 -4.63
C ARG A 54 -15.41 3.85 -3.80
N PRO A 55 -14.32 4.62 -3.82
CA PRO A 55 -13.15 4.33 -2.99
C PRO A 55 -13.43 4.68 -1.53
N ARG A 56 -12.98 3.82 -0.62
CA ARG A 56 -12.96 4.05 0.84
C ARG A 56 -11.55 3.81 1.35
N LEU A 57 -11.07 4.68 2.24
CA LEU A 57 -9.76 4.47 2.87
C LEU A 57 -9.86 3.40 3.95
N ILE A 58 -8.88 2.51 3.95
CA ILE A 58 -8.62 1.61 5.07
C ILE A 58 -8.05 2.48 6.19
N GLU A 59 -8.83 2.73 7.25
CA GLU A 59 -8.48 3.67 8.31
C GLU A 59 -7.13 3.34 8.97
N SER A 60 -6.87 2.05 9.19
CA SER A 60 -5.60 1.58 9.77
C SER A 60 -4.38 1.97 8.93
N ALA A 61 -4.54 2.10 7.61
CA ALA A 61 -3.45 2.45 6.70
C ALA A 61 -3.11 3.96 6.70
N VAL A 62 -4.04 4.81 7.16
CA VAL A 62 -3.91 6.28 7.09
C VAL A 62 -2.67 6.81 7.85
N PRO A 63 -2.40 6.41 9.11
CA PRO A 63 -1.23 6.89 9.84
C PRO A 63 0.09 6.57 9.13
N VAL A 64 0.22 5.36 8.59
CA VAL A 64 1.41 4.94 7.85
C VAL A 64 1.52 5.70 6.53
N LEU A 65 0.40 5.89 5.83
CA LEU A 65 0.38 6.63 4.58
C LEU A 65 0.81 8.09 4.76
N LEU A 66 0.38 8.74 5.86
CA LEU A 66 0.81 10.09 6.24
C LEU A 66 2.32 10.13 6.53
N LEU A 67 2.86 9.14 7.24
CA LEU A 67 4.29 9.04 7.50
C LEU A 67 5.10 8.85 6.22
N LEU A 68 4.66 7.96 5.32
CA LEU A 68 5.28 7.74 4.02
C LEU A 68 5.25 9.01 3.18
N ALA A 69 4.12 9.71 3.11
CA ALA A 69 3.98 10.97 2.39
C ALA A 69 4.94 12.05 2.92
N ARG A 70 5.19 12.06 4.23
CA ARG A 70 6.06 13.04 4.89
C ARG A 70 7.55 12.75 4.70
N TYR A 71 7.95 11.48 4.70
CA TYR A 71 9.36 11.09 4.81
C TYR A 71 9.94 10.44 3.56
N THR A 72 9.13 10.18 2.55
CA THR A 72 9.55 9.49 1.31
C THR A 72 9.10 10.25 0.08
N ASP A 73 9.73 9.94 -1.06
CA ASP A 73 9.24 10.35 -2.36
C ASP A 73 8.13 9.38 -2.80
N LEU A 74 6.93 9.59 -2.25
CA LEU A 74 5.78 8.67 -2.36
C LEU A 74 5.02 8.83 -3.68
N TYR A 75 4.79 7.69 -4.34
CA TYR A 75 3.91 7.52 -5.49
C TYR A 75 2.78 6.55 -5.16
N LEU A 76 1.56 6.94 -5.49
CA LEU A 76 0.39 6.08 -5.38
C LEU A 76 -0.03 5.66 -6.79
N ILE A 77 -0.30 4.37 -6.99
CA ILE A 77 -0.76 3.84 -8.28
C ILE A 77 -2.12 3.19 -8.04
N THR A 78 -3.16 3.74 -8.65
CA THR A 78 -4.54 3.25 -8.52
C THR A 78 -5.00 2.60 -9.81
N GLU A 79 -5.65 1.45 -9.70
CA GLU A 79 -6.35 0.84 -10.82
C GLU A 79 -7.77 1.42 -10.89
N CYS A 80 -8.08 2.13 -11.97
CA CYS A 80 -9.38 2.76 -12.24
C CYS A 80 -9.80 2.50 -13.68
N ASP A 81 -11.09 2.26 -13.88
CA ASP A 81 -11.69 2.05 -15.20
C ASP A 81 -12.30 3.33 -15.80
N ASP A 82 -12.48 4.37 -14.97
CA ASP A 82 -13.13 5.61 -15.36
C ASP A 82 -12.60 6.84 -14.59
N ASP A 83 -12.72 8.01 -15.22
CA ASP A 83 -12.24 9.30 -14.70
C ASP A 83 -12.95 9.72 -13.40
N SER A 84 -14.21 9.31 -13.19
CA SER A 84 -14.95 9.69 -11.98
C SER A 84 -14.40 8.97 -10.74
N THR A 85 -13.98 7.72 -10.90
CA THR A 85 -13.27 6.98 -9.86
C THR A 85 -11.91 7.64 -9.57
N GLU A 86 -11.18 8.10 -10.59
CA GLU A 86 -9.93 8.86 -10.37
C GLU A 86 -10.16 10.14 -9.55
N GLU A 87 -11.19 10.92 -9.89
CA GLU A 87 -11.54 12.15 -9.19
C GLU A 87 -11.97 11.88 -7.74
N ALA A 88 -12.74 10.80 -7.51
CA ALA A 88 -13.14 10.36 -6.18
C ALA A 88 -11.92 10.00 -5.32
N VAL A 89 -10.95 9.28 -5.88
CA VAL A 89 -9.69 8.94 -5.19
C VAL A 89 -8.89 10.20 -4.86
N ARG A 90 -8.73 11.13 -5.81
CA ARG A 90 -8.01 12.39 -5.58
C ARG A 90 -8.67 13.21 -4.46
N SER A 91 -9.99 13.31 -4.49
CA SER A 91 -10.78 14.03 -3.49
C SER A 91 -10.63 13.42 -2.10
N LEU A 92 -10.66 12.08 -2.02
CA LEU A 92 -10.50 11.35 -0.77
C LEU A 92 -9.10 11.54 -0.17
N LEU A 93 -8.05 11.48 -1.00
CA LEU A 93 -6.68 11.70 -0.56
C LEU A 93 -6.48 13.13 -0.03
N ALA A 94 -7.08 14.13 -0.68
CA ALA A 94 -7.05 15.51 -0.24
C ALA A 94 -7.79 15.71 1.10
N ALA A 95 -9.00 15.16 1.22
CA ALA A 95 -9.84 15.28 2.42
C ALA A 95 -9.18 14.69 3.68
N ARG A 96 -8.27 13.73 3.51
CA ARG A 96 -7.59 13.01 4.60
C ARG A 96 -6.21 13.57 4.93
N GLY A 97 -5.88 14.74 4.36
CA GLY A 97 -4.68 15.48 4.70
C GLY A 97 -3.39 14.92 4.11
N LEU A 98 -3.44 13.94 3.18
CA LEU A 98 -2.21 13.39 2.57
C LEU A 98 -1.43 14.47 1.82
N LEU A 99 -2.13 15.38 1.14
CA LEU A 99 -1.48 16.50 0.44
C LEU A 99 -0.77 17.43 1.42
N ALA A 100 -1.42 17.73 2.55
CA ALA A 100 -0.82 18.53 3.62
C ALA A 100 0.37 17.83 4.30
N ALA A 101 0.36 16.49 4.33
CA ALA A 101 1.44 15.69 4.86
C ALA A 101 2.67 15.59 3.93
N GLY A 102 2.54 16.00 2.65
CA GLY A 102 3.65 16.04 1.70
C GLY A 102 3.43 15.24 0.41
N LEU A 103 2.30 14.54 0.26
CA LEU A 103 1.99 13.85 -1.00
C LEU A 103 1.80 14.86 -2.12
N ASN A 104 2.59 14.74 -3.19
CA ASN A 104 2.42 15.55 -4.38
C ASN A 104 1.20 15.03 -5.19
N PRO A 105 0.20 15.87 -5.52
CA PRO A 105 -0.97 15.46 -6.31
C PRO A 105 -0.63 14.81 -7.66
N HIS A 106 0.49 15.20 -8.28
CA HIS A 106 0.99 14.64 -9.55
C HIS A 106 1.63 13.25 -9.39
N LYS A 107 1.77 12.76 -8.16
CA LYS A 107 2.28 11.42 -7.84
C LYS A 107 1.17 10.44 -7.44
N ALA A 108 -0.09 10.88 -7.48
CA ALA A 108 -1.24 10.00 -7.57
C ALA A 108 -1.46 9.64 -9.06
N LEU A 109 -0.97 8.46 -9.42
CA LEU A 109 -1.00 7.88 -10.76
C LEU A 109 -2.15 6.89 -10.88
N PHE A 110 -2.64 6.74 -12.11
CA PHE A 110 -3.80 5.92 -12.44
C PHE A 110 -3.51 5.06 -13.66
N CYS A 111 -4.00 3.83 -13.65
CA CYS A 111 -3.91 2.89 -14.77
C CYS A 111 -5.16 2.02 -14.80
N SER A 112 -5.47 1.41 -15.93
CA SER A 112 -6.64 0.53 -16.09
C SER A 112 -6.33 -0.96 -15.95
N THR A 113 -5.06 -1.34 -15.77
CA THR A 113 -4.68 -2.76 -15.72
C THR A 113 -3.57 -3.05 -14.71
N PRO A 114 -3.52 -4.27 -14.14
CA PRO A 114 -2.42 -4.69 -13.28
C PRO A 114 -1.06 -4.63 -13.99
N LEU A 115 -1.03 -4.92 -15.30
CA LEU A 115 0.19 -4.83 -16.10
C LEU A 115 0.66 -3.37 -16.24
N GLY A 116 -0.26 -2.43 -16.44
CA GLY A 116 0.04 -1.00 -16.41
C GLY A 116 0.69 -0.58 -15.09
N ARG A 117 0.18 -1.08 -13.96
CA ARG A 117 0.77 -0.84 -12.63
C ARG A 117 2.20 -1.38 -12.52
N VAL A 118 2.47 -2.60 -12.99
CA VAL A 118 3.84 -3.17 -13.05
C VAL A 118 4.75 -2.26 -13.86
N HIS A 119 4.32 -1.81 -15.04
CA HIS A 119 5.12 -0.94 -15.89
C HIS A 119 5.41 0.41 -15.23
N MET A 120 4.42 1.05 -14.62
CA MET A 120 4.61 2.30 -13.88
C MET A 120 5.58 2.12 -12.71
N ALA A 121 5.38 1.11 -11.87
CA ALA A 121 6.26 0.83 -10.74
C ALA A 121 7.73 0.63 -11.17
N ARG A 122 7.96 -0.03 -12.32
CA ARG A 122 9.29 -0.20 -12.90
C ARG A 122 9.91 1.12 -13.36
N GLN A 123 9.17 1.92 -14.13
CA GLN A 123 9.68 3.20 -14.66
C GLN A 123 9.91 4.23 -13.56
N LEU A 124 9.20 4.11 -12.45
CA LEU A 124 9.47 4.92 -11.26
C LEU A 124 10.80 4.55 -10.61
N GLU A 125 11.41 3.39 -10.86
CA GLU A 125 12.65 2.96 -10.19
C GLU A 125 12.56 3.13 -8.66
N SER A 126 11.41 2.79 -8.08
CA SER A 126 11.21 2.95 -6.63
C SER A 126 12.14 2.02 -5.87
N HIS A 127 12.67 2.50 -4.74
CA HIS A 127 13.45 1.66 -3.83
C HIS A 127 12.58 0.55 -3.22
N MET A 128 11.32 0.87 -2.94
CA MET A 128 10.32 -0.06 -2.43
C MET A 128 9.01 0.08 -3.21
N HIS A 129 8.39 -1.06 -3.53
CA HIS A 129 7.03 -1.11 -4.04
C HIS A 129 6.14 -1.93 -3.10
N ILE A 130 4.96 -1.43 -2.77
CA ILE A 130 3.95 -2.11 -1.95
C ILE A 130 2.74 -2.44 -2.82
N ASP A 131 2.31 -3.69 -2.87
CA ASP A 131 1.13 -4.12 -3.66
C ASP A 131 0.21 -5.05 -2.87
N GLY A 132 -1.07 -5.05 -3.23
CA GLY A 132 -2.07 -5.99 -2.70
C GLY A 132 -2.10 -7.34 -3.46
N ASN A 133 -1.42 -7.41 -4.59
CA ASN A 133 -1.40 -8.55 -5.50
C ASN A 133 0.00 -9.18 -5.57
N ALA A 134 0.13 -10.40 -5.06
CA ALA A 134 1.39 -11.15 -5.06
C ALA A 134 1.99 -11.36 -6.46
N ALA A 135 1.15 -11.51 -7.50
CA ALA A 135 1.63 -11.69 -8.87
C ALA A 135 2.34 -10.44 -9.41
N VAL A 136 1.91 -9.24 -8.98
CA VAL A 136 2.59 -7.98 -9.32
C VAL A 136 3.96 -7.91 -8.65
N ALA A 137 4.05 -8.31 -7.39
CA ALA A 137 5.33 -8.38 -6.67
C ALA A 137 6.30 -9.35 -7.37
N GLU A 138 5.83 -10.52 -7.81
CA GLU A 138 6.64 -11.46 -8.60
C GLU A 138 7.14 -10.82 -9.91
N GLY A 139 6.32 -10.04 -10.60
CA GLY A 139 6.75 -9.29 -11.79
C GLY A 139 7.82 -8.22 -11.53
N LEU A 140 7.96 -7.75 -10.28
CA LEU A 140 8.82 -6.64 -9.90
C LEU A 140 10.12 -7.06 -9.20
N HIS A 141 10.27 -8.33 -8.80
CA HIS A 141 11.39 -8.79 -7.96
C HIS A 141 12.79 -8.49 -8.52
N ARG A 142 12.95 -8.37 -9.84
CA ARG A 142 14.24 -8.06 -10.50
C ARG A 142 14.49 -6.56 -10.67
N HIS A 143 13.48 -5.73 -10.42
CA HIS A 143 13.46 -4.31 -10.75
C HIS A 143 13.38 -3.41 -9.52
N VAL A 144 12.93 -3.93 -8.39
CA VAL A 144 12.72 -3.18 -7.15
C VAL A 144 13.49 -3.86 -6.03
N ALA A 145 14.27 -3.10 -5.28
CA ALA A 145 15.14 -3.64 -4.23
C ALA A 145 14.36 -4.24 -3.05
N ARG A 146 13.15 -3.71 -2.77
CA ARG A 146 12.28 -4.20 -1.70
C ARG A 146 10.83 -4.27 -2.16
N LEU A 147 10.16 -5.37 -1.85
CA LEU A 147 8.75 -5.55 -2.15
C LEU A 147 7.97 -5.72 -0.86
N GLY A 148 6.88 -4.98 -0.71
CA GLY A 148 5.87 -5.19 0.31
C GLY A 148 4.63 -5.81 -0.34
N VAL A 149 4.14 -6.91 0.21
CA VAL A 149 2.88 -7.52 -0.21
C VAL A 149 1.91 -7.47 0.97
N VAL A 150 0.78 -6.80 0.77
CA VAL A 150 -0.28 -6.65 1.77
C VAL A 150 -1.49 -7.46 1.32
N VAL A 151 -1.79 -8.56 2.01
CA VAL A 151 -2.93 -9.43 1.67
C VAL A 151 -3.85 -9.56 2.87
N ALA A 152 -5.02 -8.93 2.80
CA ALA A 152 -6.01 -8.99 3.87
C ALA A 152 -6.43 -10.44 4.17
N GLY A 153 -6.30 -10.86 5.43
CA GLY A 153 -6.74 -12.18 5.90
C GLY A 153 -5.88 -13.39 5.50
N ALA A 154 -4.79 -13.20 4.75
CA ALA A 154 -3.85 -14.29 4.49
C ALA A 154 -2.95 -14.49 5.72
N PRO A 155 -2.77 -15.73 6.22
CA PRO A 155 -1.81 -15.98 7.27
C PRO A 155 -0.40 -15.60 6.77
N PRO A 156 0.48 -15.04 7.63
CA PRO A 156 1.88 -14.76 7.31
C PRO A 156 2.73 -16.05 7.17
N GLU A 157 2.08 -17.17 6.85
CA GLU A 157 2.72 -18.44 6.57
C GLU A 157 3.48 -18.25 5.27
N ARG A 158 4.77 -17.94 5.42
CA ARG A 158 5.75 -17.64 4.39
C ARG A 158 5.54 -18.54 3.17
N GLN A 159 4.73 -18.08 2.22
CA GLN A 159 4.73 -18.63 0.87
C GLN A 159 6.11 -18.26 0.33
N GLY A 160 6.94 -19.27 0.05
CA GLY A 160 8.36 -19.10 -0.29
C GLY A 160 8.58 -17.86 -1.16
N GLY A 161 9.20 -16.85 -0.56
CA GLY A 161 9.40 -15.55 -1.18
C GLY A 161 10.88 -15.32 -1.45
N ALA A 162 11.19 -14.70 -2.58
CA ALA A 162 12.53 -14.22 -2.86
C ALA A 162 13.04 -13.32 -1.70
N GLU A 163 14.35 -13.32 -1.48
CA GLU A 163 14.99 -12.38 -0.54
C GLU A 163 14.57 -10.94 -0.87
N GLY A 164 14.13 -10.18 0.13
CA GLY A 164 13.67 -8.79 -0.06
C GLY A 164 12.16 -8.58 -0.19
N VAL A 165 11.34 -9.63 -0.07
CA VAL A 165 9.87 -9.53 0.00
C VAL A 165 9.38 -9.54 1.45
N LEU A 166 8.56 -8.56 1.81
CA LEU A 166 7.90 -8.41 3.12
C LEU A 166 6.40 -8.70 2.95
N TRP A 167 5.83 -9.49 3.85
CA TRP A 167 4.41 -9.86 3.84
C TRP A 167 3.72 -9.32 5.10
N ALA A 168 2.52 -8.77 4.95
CA ALA A 168 1.69 -8.31 6.06
C ALA A 168 0.20 -8.44 5.74
N ALA A 169 -0.68 -8.49 6.75
CA ALA A 169 -2.12 -8.47 6.50
C ALA A 169 -2.63 -7.04 6.25
N THR A 170 -1.94 -6.03 6.79
CA THR A 170 -2.24 -4.61 6.60
C THR A 170 -0.97 -3.78 6.37
N LEU A 171 -1.13 -2.58 5.80
CA LEU A 171 -0.03 -1.61 5.68
C LEU A 171 0.52 -1.21 7.07
N SER A 172 -0.36 -1.12 8.05
CA SER A 172 -0.05 -0.78 9.44
C SER A 172 0.86 -1.83 10.08
N GLU A 173 0.52 -3.11 9.91
CA GLU A 173 1.36 -4.22 10.37
C GLU A 173 2.73 -4.25 9.68
N MET A 174 2.78 -3.97 8.37
CA MET A 174 4.04 -3.94 7.62
C MET A 174 5.02 -2.91 8.20
N PHE A 175 4.50 -1.76 8.60
CA PHE A 175 5.25 -0.68 9.25
C PHE A 175 5.07 -0.68 10.77
N GLY A 176 4.68 -1.82 11.35
CA GLY A 176 4.48 -2.10 12.79
C GLY A 176 3.79 -1.01 13.61
N SER A 177 2.88 -0.24 13.01
CA SER A 177 1.90 0.54 13.76
C SER A 177 0.70 -0.37 14.03
N ARG A 178 0.55 -0.87 15.25
CA ARG A 178 -0.72 -1.42 15.71
C ARG A 178 -1.58 -0.25 16.19
N GLU A 179 -2.80 -0.14 15.66
CA GLU A 179 -3.86 0.68 16.26
C GLU A 179 -4.21 0.17 17.67
#